data_AF-A0AAE1F468-F1
#
_entry.id   AF-A0AAE1F468-F1
#
_cell.length_a   1.000
_cell.length_b   1.000
_cell.length_c   1.000
_cell.angle_alpha   90.00
_cell.angle_beta   90.00
_cell.angle_gamma   90.00
#
_symmetry.space_group_name_H-M   'P 1'
#
loop_
_entity.id
_entity.type
_entity.pdbx_description
1 polymer ?
#
loop_
_entity_poly.entity_id
_entity_poly.type
_entity_poly.pdbx_seq_one_letter_code
_entity_poly.pdbx_strand_id
1 'polypeptide(L)'
;MMKYLAAAKILKKHKPCIDNAVFHLHYRVTFLIFIISGALVTAKEFVGTPIQCIVPKVVPKNVLNTFCYIMATFSVPRHWEKPLGDGVAYAGVGLAEEDDEIVYHAYYQWVPFMLVLQAVLFYMPHYLWKNLEGGIFSTIIAGLDKMTMDENSRHKKHHLLAQYMINHLHMHMNWAIKFFLCEALCLVVVVGNIYFTDHFLGGTFLEYGTEVINFPDMDPETRVDPMTRIFPRVTKCTFRMRMLLSLWHGAHKDN
;
A
#
# COMPACT_ATOMS: atom_id res chain seq x y z
N MET A 1 31.75 -31.66 -9.75
CA MET A 1 30.61 -31.05 -9.02
C MET A 1 30.06 -29.79 -9.72
N MET A 2 30.89 -28.84 -10.15
CA MET A 2 30.41 -27.61 -10.83
C MET A 2 29.69 -27.81 -12.18
N LYS A 3 30.06 -28.82 -12.98
CA LYS A 3 29.38 -29.11 -14.26
C LYS A 3 27.92 -29.55 -14.10
N TYR A 4 27.61 -30.26 -13.00
CA TYR A 4 26.25 -30.72 -12.69
C TYR A 4 25.35 -29.59 -12.18
N LEU A 5 25.91 -28.60 -11.48
CA LEU A 5 25.18 -27.40 -11.08
C LEU A 5 24.84 -26.51 -12.29
N ALA A 6 25.74 -26.39 -13.28
CA ALA A 6 25.46 -25.68 -14.52
C ALA A 6 24.37 -26.38 -15.36
N ALA A 7 24.43 -27.70 -15.49
CA ALA A 7 23.40 -28.50 -16.15
C ALA A 7 22.04 -28.43 -15.41
N ALA A 8 22.03 -28.46 -14.08
CA ALA A 8 20.82 -28.25 -13.28
C ALA A 8 20.26 -26.83 -13.44
N LYS A 9 21.12 -25.81 -13.63
CA LYS A 9 20.70 -24.42 -13.89
C LYS A 9 20.09 -24.26 -15.30
N ILE A 10 20.58 -25.03 -16.27
CA ILE A 10 20.04 -25.12 -17.63
C ILE A 10 18.71 -25.91 -17.65
N LEU A 11 18.60 -27.00 -16.88
CA LEU A 11 17.37 -27.79 -16.72
C LEU A 11 16.27 -27.08 -15.90
N LYS A 12 16.61 -26.08 -15.08
CA LYS A 12 15.66 -25.47 -14.13
C LYS A 12 14.84 -24.31 -14.69
N LYS A 13 15.03 -23.86 -15.93
CA LYS A 13 14.42 -22.58 -16.33
C LYS A 13 13.89 -22.53 -17.75
N HIS A 14 12.84 -23.29 -18.02
CA HIS A 14 11.69 -22.78 -18.78
C HIS A 14 10.42 -23.35 -18.13
N LYS A 15 10.02 -22.77 -16.99
CA LYS A 15 8.62 -22.94 -16.58
C LYS A 15 7.79 -22.19 -17.62
N PRO A 16 6.85 -22.83 -18.33
CA PRO A 16 5.92 -22.09 -19.17
C PRO A 16 5.28 -20.98 -18.36
N CYS A 17 5.52 -19.74 -18.78
CA CYS A 17 4.94 -18.57 -18.15
C CYS A 17 3.66 -18.26 -18.91
N ILE A 18 2.54 -18.57 -18.27
CA ILE A 18 1.20 -18.34 -18.79
C ILE A 18 0.69 -16.95 -18.36
N ASP A 19 1.46 -16.29 -17.49
CA ASP A 19 1.18 -14.98 -16.95
C ASP A 19 1.53 -13.88 -17.96
N ASN A 20 0.62 -12.94 -18.18
CA ASN A 20 0.88 -11.69 -18.89
C ASN A 20 1.77 -10.75 -18.06
N ALA A 21 2.41 -9.77 -18.70
CA ALA A 21 3.19 -8.72 -18.05
C ALA A 21 2.38 -7.97 -16.98
N VAL A 22 1.09 -7.75 -17.23
CA VAL A 22 0.15 -7.13 -16.27
C VAL A 22 0.08 -7.91 -14.97
N PHE A 23 -0.11 -9.23 -15.02
CA PHE A 23 -0.12 -10.06 -13.82
C PHE A 23 1.21 -9.97 -13.08
N HIS A 24 2.34 -10.08 -13.80
CA HIS A 24 3.66 -9.93 -13.18
C HIS A 24 3.85 -8.59 -12.46
N LEU A 25 3.36 -7.50 -13.03
CA LEU A 25 3.42 -6.19 -12.39
C LEU A 25 2.57 -6.15 -11.11
N HIS A 26 1.37 -6.72 -11.12
CA HIS A 26 0.49 -6.74 -9.96
C HIS A 26 1.01 -7.64 -8.83
N TYR A 27 1.10 -8.96 -9.05
CA TYR A 27 1.31 -9.91 -7.96
C TYR A 27 2.78 -10.04 -7.53
N ARG A 28 3.74 -9.63 -8.36
CA ARG A 28 5.16 -9.64 -7.98
C ARG A 28 5.63 -8.25 -7.62
N VAL A 29 5.61 -7.31 -8.57
CA VAL A 29 6.26 -6.01 -8.36
C VAL A 29 5.49 -5.20 -7.32
N THR A 30 4.21 -4.96 -7.56
CA THR A 30 3.37 -4.13 -6.70
C THR A 30 3.19 -4.76 -5.31
N PHE A 31 2.93 -6.07 -5.26
CA PHE A 31 2.92 -6.83 -4.01
C PHE A 31 4.21 -6.66 -3.19
N LEU A 32 5.39 -6.83 -3.81
CA LEU A 32 6.66 -6.67 -3.11
C LEU A 32 6.88 -5.24 -2.62
N ILE A 33 6.49 -4.23 -3.40
CA ILE A 33 6.57 -2.82 -2.99
C ILE A 33 5.74 -2.61 -1.73
N PHE A 34 4.49 -3.07 -1.68
CA PHE A 34 3.64 -2.93 -0.49
C PHE A 34 4.19 -3.66 0.73
N ILE A 35 4.69 -4.90 0.56
CA ILE A 35 5.29 -5.66 1.66
C ILE A 35 6.55 -4.99 2.19
N ILE A 36 7.44 -4.52 1.32
CA ILE A 36 8.67 -3.83 1.73
C ILE A 36 8.33 -2.52 2.43
N SER A 37 7.42 -1.70 1.87
CA SER A 37 6.96 -0.47 2.51
C SER A 37 6.31 -0.73 3.87
N GLY A 38 5.45 -1.75 3.98
CA GLY A 38 4.83 -2.16 5.24
C GLY A 38 5.86 -2.58 6.28
N ALA A 39 6.88 -3.35 5.87
CA ALA A 39 7.98 -3.73 6.75
C ALA A 39 8.82 -2.52 7.20
N LEU A 40 9.11 -1.56 6.29
CA LEU A 40 9.85 -0.34 6.61
C LEU A 40 9.11 0.55 7.61
N VAL A 41 7.81 0.77 7.40
CA VAL A 41 6.98 1.58 8.32
C VAL A 41 6.92 0.87 9.67
N THR A 42 6.65 -0.44 9.69
CA THR A 42 6.59 -1.22 10.93
C THR A 42 7.93 -1.16 11.68
N ALA A 43 9.05 -1.31 10.99
CA ALA A 43 10.38 -1.23 11.60
C ALA A 43 10.63 0.14 12.26
N LYS A 44 10.19 1.23 11.62
CA LYS A 44 10.27 2.59 12.19
C LYS A 44 9.44 2.70 13.48
N GLU A 45 8.23 2.16 13.49
CA GLU A 45 7.35 2.20 14.68
C GLU A 45 7.92 1.39 15.86
N PHE A 46 8.62 0.27 15.59
CA PHE A 46 9.23 -0.56 16.65
C PHE A 46 10.54 0.02 17.22
N VAL A 47 11.38 0.63 16.38
CA VAL A 47 12.73 1.10 16.78
C VAL A 47 12.73 2.56 17.22
N GLY A 48 11.76 3.36 16.75
CA GLY A 48 11.67 4.80 16.99
C GLY A 48 10.66 5.21 18.05
N THR A 49 10.66 6.50 18.37
CA THR A 49 9.51 7.15 19.02
C THR A 49 8.64 7.74 17.90
N PRO A 50 7.36 7.36 17.78
CA PRO A 50 6.55 7.77 16.63
C PRO A 50 6.26 9.27 16.63
N ILE A 51 6.12 9.87 17.82
CA ILE A 51 5.85 11.30 18.02
C ILE A 51 6.68 11.82 19.21
N GLN A 52 7.13 13.07 19.10
CA GLN A 52 7.80 13.82 20.17
C GLN A 52 7.02 15.09 20.51
N CYS A 53 6.50 15.18 21.72
CA CYS A 53 5.73 16.33 22.19
C CYS A 53 6.64 17.40 22.82
N ILE A 54 6.41 18.66 22.45
CA ILE A 54 7.02 19.82 23.09
C ILE A 54 6.06 20.33 24.16
N VAL A 55 6.34 20.02 25.43
CA VAL A 55 5.48 20.40 26.56
C VAL A 55 6.25 20.92 27.76
N PRO A 56 5.61 21.79 28.58
CA PRO A 56 6.18 22.22 29.86
C PRO A 56 6.34 21.03 30.83
N LYS A 57 7.33 21.12 31.74
CA LYS A 57 7.86 20.03 32.59
C LYS A 57 6.88 19.42 33.61
N VAL A 58 5.59 19.74 33.57
CA VAL A 58 4.59 19.32 34.57
C VAL A 58 4.24 17.84 34.47
N VAL A 59 4.31 17.25 33.27
CA VAL A 59 3.93 15.85 33.03
C VAL A 59 5.07 15.11 32.32
N PRO A 60 5.34 13.83 32.65
CA PRO A 60 6.35 13.04 31.97
C PRO A 60 6.13 12.97 30.44
N LYS A 61 7.17 13.26 29.67
CA LYS A 61 7.11 13.32 28.19
C LYS A 61 6.67 12.00 27.55
N ASN A 62 7.06 10.87 28.12
CA ASN A 62 6.66 9.55 27.63
C ASN A 62 5.14 9.35 27.70
N VAL A 63 4.49 9.80 28.77
CA VAL A 63 3.03 9.71 28.91
C VAL A 63 2.33 10.53 27.84
N LEU A 64 2.80 11.75 27.58
CA LEU A 64 2.22 12.58 26.51
C LEU A 64 2.48 12.05 25.12
N ASN A 65 3.70 11.58 24.84
CA ASN A 65 4.02 10.99 23.54
C ASN A 65 3.09 9.82 23.24
N THR A 66 2.89 8.92 24.20
CA THR A 66 1.97 7.78 24.05
C THR A 66 0.53 8.25 23.93
N PHE A 67 0.08 9.19 24.78
CA PHE A 67 -1.29 9.70 24.73
C PHE A 67 -1.61 10.36 23.39
N CYS A 68 -0.76 11.28 22.93
CA CYS A 68 -0.97 12.01 21.68
C CYS A 68 -0.83 11.11 20.46
N TYR A 69 0.00 10.07 20.54
CA TYR A 69 0.03 9.05 19.50
C TYR A 69 -1.28 8.27 19.45
N ILE A 70 -1.81 7.81 20.60
CA ILE A 70 -3.03 7.00 20.67
C ILE A 70 -4.29 7.81 20.33
N MET A 71 -4.44 9.00 20.89
CA MET A 71 -5.66 9.81 20.84
C MET A 71 -5.78 10.69 19.58
N ALA A 72 -4.91 10.44 18.59
CA ALA A 72 -4.72 11.22 17.38
C ALA A 72 -4.28 12.68 17.62
N THR A 73 -3.60 13.23 16.63
CA THR A 73 -3.28 14.66 16.57
C THR A 73 -4.17 15.35 15.55
N PHE A 74 -4.15 16.68 15.51
CA PHE A 74 -4.97 17.44 14.60
C PHE A 74 -4.27 18.68 14.05
N SER A 75 -4.76 19.17 12.92
CA SER A 75 -4.40 20.45 12.31
C SER A 75 -5.63 21.31 12.16
N VAL A 76 -5.43 22.63 12.11
CA VAL A 76 -6.49 23.63 11.92
C VAL A 76 -6.34 24.24 10.51
N PRO A 77 -7.23 23.91 9.56
CA PRO A 77 -7.15 24.33 8.16
C PRO A 77 -6.95 25.83 7.94
N ARG A 78 -7.60 26.66 8.76
CA ARG A 78 -7.50 28.13 8.71
C ARG A 78 -6.06 28.66 8.77
N HIS A 79 -5.12 27.87 9.31
CA HIS A 79 -3.72 28.28 9.45
C HIS A 79 -2.77 27.58 8.44
N TRP A 80 -3.27 26.93 7.39
CA TRP A 80 -2.39 26.31 6.38
C TRP A 80 -1.67 27.33 5.51
N GLU A 81 -2.33 28.41 5.14
CA GLU A 81 -1.82 29.41 4.19
C GLU A 81 -1.35 30.70 4.86
N LYS A 82 -1.42 30.75 6.20
CA LYS A 82 -0.97 31.91 6.96
C LYS A 82 0.56 31.97 7.04
N PRO A 83 1.16 33.17 6.98
CA PRO A 83 2.60 33.32 7.12
C PRO A 83 3.08 32.86 8.50
N LEU A 84 4.25 32.22 8.52
CA LEU A 84 4.87 31.76 9.76
C LEU A 84 5.25 32.96 10.65
N GLY A 85 5.02 32.83 11.96
CA GLY A 85 5.38 33.85 12.95
C GLY A 85 4.24 34.74 13.42
N ASP A 86 3.13 34.84 12.68
CA ASP A 86 1.93 35.59 13.10
C ASP A 86 0.98 34.69 13.91
N GLY A 87 1.45 34.21 15.07
CA GLY A 87 0.69 33.26 15.91
C GLY A 87 0.57 31.84 15.35
N VAL A 88 1.17 31.59 14.18
CA VAL A 88 1.25 30.28 13.51
C VAL A 88 2.69 29.77 13.60
N ALA A 89 2.88 28.64 14.28
CA ALA A 89 4.19 28.02 14.46
C ALA A 89 4.60 27.15 13.26
N TYR A 90 3.61 26.57 12.58
CA TYR A 90 3.76 25.74 11.39
C TYR A 90 2.43 25.72 10.64
N ALA A 91 2.41 25.37 9.35
CA ALA A 91 1.17 25.26 8.57
C ALA A 91 0.16 24.34 9.27
N GLY A 92 -1.04 24.87 9.57
CA GLY A 92 -2.09 24.16 10.30
C GLY A 92 -1.91 24.10 11.83
N VAL A 93 -0.87 24.75 12.38
CA VAL A 93 -0.52 24.76 13.81
C VAL A 93 -0.59 26.19 14.35
N GLY A 94 -1.82 26.62 14.68
CA GLY A 94 -2.12 27.91 15.31
C GLY A 94 -3.18 27.78 16.42
N LEU A 95 -3.64 28.90 16.99
CA LEU A 95 -4.74 28.90 17.96
C LEU A 95 -6.00 28.27 17.32
N ALA A 96 -6.64 27.32 18.01
CA ALA A 96 -7.90 26.75 17.55
C ALA A 96 -9.05 27.49 18.24
N GLU A 97 -9.97 28.03 17.46
CA GLU A 97 -11.22 28.65 17.93
C GLU A 97 -12.36 27.61 17.95
N GLU A 98 -13.49 27.91 18.60
CA GLU A 98 -14.60 26.94 18.74
C GLU A 98 -15.30 26.65 17.40
N ASP A 99 -15.26 27.61 16.46
CA ASP A 99 -15.88 27.50 15.13
C ASP A 99 -14.87 27.06 14.05
N ASP A 100 -13.62 26.79 14.43
CA ASP A 100 -12.61 26.32 13.47
C ASP A 100 -12.85 24.85 13.10
N GLU A 101 -12.75 24.53 11.81
CA GLU A 101 -12.69 23.15 11.36
C GLU A 101 -11.42 22.45 11.90
N ILE A 102 -11.53 21.18 12.26
CA ILE A 102 -10.43 20.39 12.83
C ILE A 102 -10.23 19.13 12.00
N VAL A 103 -9.03 18.96 11.47
CA VAL A 103 -8.65 17.76 10.71
C VAL A 103 -7.79 16.86 11.58
N TYR A 104 -8.28 15.65 11.86
CA TYR A 104 -7.60 14.66 12.69
C TYR A 104 -6.71 13.71 11.88
N HIS A 105 -5.51 13.46 12.38
CA HIS A 105 -4.48 12.63 11.75
C HIS A 105 -4.26 11.32 12.51
N ALA A 106 -5.30 10.48 12.57
CA ALA A 106 -5.24 9.17 13.23
C ALA A 106 -4.67 8.05 12.33
N TYR A 107 -4.55 8.29 11.03
CA TYR A 107 -4.27 7.25 10.04
C TYR A 107 -2.87 6.61 10.20
N TYR A 108 -1.89 7.31 10.79
CA TYR A 108 -0.51 6.83 10.96
C TYR A 108 -0.41 5.46 11.65
N GLN A 109 -1.27 5.20 12.64
CA GLN A 109 -1.36 3.92 13.34
C GLN A 109 -1.80 2.78 12.42
N TRP A 110 -2.62 3.11 11.43
CA TRP A 110 -3.30 2.15 10.56
C TRP A 110 -2.57 1.91 9.24
N VAL A 111 -1.62 2.77 8.88
CA VAL A 111 -0.81 2.65 7.65
C VAL A 111 -0.21 1.24 7.46
N PRO A 112 0.44 0.61 8.46
CA PRO A 112 1.02 -0.72 8.27
C PRO A 112 -0.03 -1.79 7.91
N PHE A 113 -1.18 -1.76 8.56
CA PHE A 113 -2.27 -2.71 8.30
C PHE A 113 -2.89 -2.48 6.92
N MET A 114 -3.05 -1.21 6.54
CA MET A 114 -3.56 -0.80 5.25
C MET A 114 -2.62 -1.30 4.13
N LEU A 115 -1.31 -1.11 4.24
CA LEU A 115 -0.32 -1.60 3.26
C LEU A 115 -0.34 -3.13 3.10
N VAL A 116 -0.51 -3.87 4.20
CA VAL A 116 -0.65 -5.34 4.14
C VAL A 116 -1.95 -5.75 3.44
N LEU A 117 -3.06 -5.08 3.74
CA LEU A 117 -4.34 -5.32 3.08
C LEU A 117 -4.23 -5.04 1.57
N GLN A 118 -3.61 -3.93 1.18
CA GLN A 118 -3.37 -3.60 -0.23
C GLN A 118 -2.51 -4.67 -0.91
N ALA A 119 -1.44 -5.15 -0.26
CA ALA A 119 -0.63 -6.24 -0.80
C ALA A 119 -1.48 -7.49 -1.10
N VAL A 120 -2.34 -7.89 -0.16
CA VAL A 120 -3.24 -9.04 -0.35
C VAL A 120 -4.19 -8.81 -1.53
N LEU A 121 -4.78 -7.62 -1.65
CA LEU A 121 -5.66 -7.27 -2.77
C LEU A 121 -4.94 -7.36 -4.12
N PHE A 122 -3.69 -6.92 -4.23
CA PHE A 122 -2.90 -7.03 -5.46
C PHE A 122 -2.47 -8.48 -5.79
N TYR A 123 -2.42 -9.37 -4.80
CA TYR A 123 -2.16 -10.79 -5.02
C TYR A 123 -3.41 -11.57 -5.47
N MET A 124 -4.61 -11.10 -5.08
CA MET A 124 -5.88 -11.80 -5.29
C MET A 124 -6.18 -12.15 -6.77
N PRO A 125 -6.02 -11.26 -7.77
CA PRO A 125 -6.34 -11.58 -9.17
C PRO A 125 -5.50 -12.75 -9.71
N HIS A 126 -4.22 -12.81 -9.35
CA HIS A 126 -3.34 -13.90 -9.75
C HIS A 126 -3.70 -15.22 -9.05
N TYR A 127 -4.02 -15.17 -7.76
CA TYR A 127 -4.48 -16.35 -7.03
C TYR A 127 -5.76 -16.93 -7.65
N LEU A 128 -6.73 -16.08 -7.99
CA LEU A 128 -7.96 -16.48 -8.68
C LEU A 128 -7.66 -17.07 -10.06
N TRP A 129 -6.84 -16.39 -10.87
CA TRP A 129 -6.46 -16.89 -12.19
C TRP A 129 -5.85 -18.29 -12.13
N LYS A 130 -4.89 -18.48 -11.22
CA LYS A 130 -4.21 -19.77 -11.05
C LYS A 130 -5.16 -20.90 -10.65
N ASN A 131 -6.15 -20.60 -9.81
CA ASN A 131 -7.18 -21.58 -9.42
C ASN A 131 -8.16 -21.86 -10.56
N LEU A 132 -8.49 -20.87 -11.39
CA LEU A 132 -9.43 -21.00 -12.52
C LEU A 132 -8.83 -21.68 -13.74
N GLU A 133 -7.52 -21.51 -13.96
CA GLU A 133 -6.78 -22.11 -15.08
C GLU A 133 -6.61 -23.64 -14.90
N GLY A 134 -6.47 -24.12 -13.66
CA GLY A 134 -6.38 -25.56 -13.37
C GLY A 134 -5.15 -26.27 -13.95
N GLY A 135 -4.15 -25.51 -14.43
CA GLY A 135 -2.87 -26.06 -14.93
C GLY A 135 -2.89 -26.62 -16.35
N ILE A 136 -4.02 -26.55 -17.07
CA ILE A 136 -4.18 -27.12 -18.42
C ILE A 136 -3.12 -26.60 -19.38
N PHE A 137 -2.93 -25.28 -19.44
CA PHE A 137 -1.99 -24.67 -20.38
C PHE A 137 -0.52 -24.94 -20.00
N SER A 138 -0.23 -25.06 -18.71
CA SER A 138 1.09 -25.48 -18.20
C SER A 138 1.43 -26.90 -18.66
N THR A 139 0.47 -27.81 -18.58
CA THR A 139 0.63 -29.21 -19.04
C THR A 139 0.79 -29.28 -20.55
N ILE A 140 0.04 -28.49 -21.32
CA ILE A 140 0.19 -28.41 -22.78
C ILE A 140 1.60 -27.93 -23.12
N ILE A 141 2.05 -26.77 -22.60
CA ILE A 141 3.37 -26.25 -22.95
C ILE A 141 4.49 -27.16 -22.43
N ALA A 142 4.36 -27.75 -21.24
CA ALA A 142 5.33 -28.73 -20.74
C ALA A 142 5.42 -29.97 -21.65
N GLY A 143 4.31 -30.38 -22.28
CA GLY A 143 4.29 -31.45 -23.27
C GLY A 143 4.97 -31.10 -24.61
N LEU A 144 5.16 -29.80 -24.89
CA LEU A 144 5.90 -29.27 -26.04
C LEU A 144 7.37 -28.95 -25.73
N ASP A 145 7.79 -28.92 -24.46
CA ASP A 145 9.14 -28.47 -24.10
C ASP A 145 10.23 -29.47 -24.54
N LYS A 146 11.33 -28.93 -25.04
CA LYS A 146 12.00 -29.44 -26.26
C LYS A 146 13.32 -30.19 -26.00
N MET A 147 13.49 -30.89 -24.89
CA MET A 147 14.83 -31.43 -24.58
C MET A 147 15.16 -32.85 -25.07
N THR A 148 14.20 -33.63 -25.62
CA THR A 148 14.45 -35.05 -25.96
C THR A 148 13.62 -35.62 -27.13
N MET A 149 13.20 -34.83 -28.12
CA MET A 149 12.28 -35.31 -29.17
C MET A 149 12.92 -35.44 -30.56
N ASP A 150 12.89 -36.67 -31.10
CA ASP A 150 13.24 -37.03 -32.47
C ASP A 150 12.34 -36.33 -33.52
N GLU A 151 12.85 -36.14 -34.75
CA GLU A 151 12.24 -35.29 -35.77
C GLU A 151 10.89 -35.81 -36.28
N ASN A 152 10.75 -37.14 -36.38
CA ASN A 152 9.49 -37.81 -36.74
C ASN A 152 8.46 -37.79 -35.60
N SER A 153 8.93 -37.77 -34.34
CA SER A 153 8.08 -37.69 -33.16
C SER A 153 7.48 -36.28 -32.99
N ARG A 154 8.20 -35.25 -33.46
CA ARG A 154 7.77 -33.85 -33.47
C ARG A 154 6.54 -33.62 -34.35
N HIS A 155 6.55 -34.11 -35.59
CA HIS A 155 5.40 -33.96 -36.50
C HIS A 155 4.13 -34.63 -35.97
N LYS A 156 4.25 -35.83 -35.39
CA LYS A 156 3.12 -36.55 -34.76
C LYS A 156 2.55 -35.76 -33.59
N LYS A 157 3.39 -35.21 -32.71
CA LYS A 157 2.94 -34.38 -31.59
C LYS A 157 2.28 -33.08 -32.04
N HIS A 158 2.82 -32.39 -33.05
CA HIS A 158 2.20 -31.17 -33.61
C HIS A 158 0.81 -31.47 -34.20
N HIS A 159 0.67 -32.57 -34.96
CA HIS A 159 -0.62 -32.98 -35.50
C HIS A 159 -1.63 -33.32 -34.40
N LEU A 160 -1.20 -34.05 -33.37
CA LEU A 160 -2.03 -34.43 -32.23
C LEU A 160 -2.46 -33.19 -31.42
N LEU A 161 -1.57 -32.19 -31.29
CA LEU A 161 -1.90 -30.91 -30.66
C LEU A 161 -2.88 -30.07 -31.49
N ALA A 162 -2.68 -29.98 -32.81
CA ALA A 162 -3.57 -29.27 -33.70
C ALA A 162 -4.97 -29.89 -33.66
N GLN A 163 -5.05 -31.22 -33.71
CA GLN A 163 -6.31 -31.96 -33.58
C GLN A 163 -6.94 -31.77 -32.19
N TYR A 164 -6.15 -31.75 -31.12
CA TYR A 164 -6.63 -31.44 -29.77
C TYR A 164 -7.21 -30.02 -29.66
N MET A 165 -6.51 -29.01 -30.20
CA MET A 165 -6.96 -27.60 -30.18
C MET A 165 -8.24 -27.40 -30.99
N ILE A 166 -8.35 -28.03 -32.17
CA ILE A 166 -9.57 -27.96 -33.00
C ILE A 166 -10.74 -28.63 -32.27
N ASN A 167 -10.52 -29.80 -31.67
CA ASN A 167 -11.58 -30.54 -30.98
C ASN A 167 -12.03 -29.89 -29.66
N HIS A 168 -11.21 -29.03 -29.04
CA HIS A 168 -11.49 -28.39 -27.75
C HIS A 168 -11.64 -26.86 -27.84
N LEU A 169 -11.98 -26.33 -29.02
CA LEU A 169 -12.10 -24.88 -29.26
C LEU A 169 -13.01 -24.15 -28.25
N HIS A 170 -14.12 -24.77 -27.83
CA HIS A 170 -15.03 -24.20 -26.81
C HIS A 170 -14.41 -24.13 -25.40
N MET A 171 -13.54 -25.08 -25.03
CA MET A 171 -12.81 -24.99 -23.76
C MET A 171 -11.80 -23.84 -23.79
N HIS A 172 -11.18 -23.58 -24.95
CA HIS A 172 -10.30 -22.44 -25.14
C HIS A 172 -11.04 -21.09 -25.08
N MET A 173 -12.29 -21.04 -25.57
CA MET A 173 -13.14 -19.85 -25.44
C MET A 173 -13.48 -19.54 -23.97
N ASN A 174 -13.89 -20.56 -23.19
CA ASN A 174 -14.15 -20.40 -21.75
C ASN A 174 -12.89 -20.02 -20.96
N TRP A 175 -11.73 -20.56 -21.35
CA TRP A 175 -10.44 -20.17 -20.77
C TRP A 175 -10.12 -18.69 -21.06
N ALA A 176 -10.31 -18.24 -22.29
CA ALA A 176 -10.06 -16.85 -22.68
C ALA A 176 -11.00 -15.88 -21.94
N ILE A 177 -12.28 -16.22 -21.78
CA ILE A 177 -13.23 -15.40 -20.99
C ILE A 177 -12.76 -15.28 -19.54
N LYS A 178 -12.37 -16.39 -18.90
CA LYS A 178 -11.83 -16.36 -17.52
C LYS A 178 -10.57 -15.50 -17.42
N PHE A 179 -9.70 -15.56 -18.44
CA PHE A 179 -8.47 -14.77 -18.49
C PHE A 179 -8.78 -13.27 -18.53
N PHE A 180 -9.61 -12.84 -19.48
CA PHE A 180 -9.99 -11.43 -19.61
C PHE A 180 -10.77 -10.92 -18.38
N LEU A 181 -11.56 -11.76 -17.73
CA LEU A 181 -12.21 -11.41 -16.46
C LEU A 181 -11.19 -11.19 -15.34
N CYS A 182 -10.16 -12.03 -15.23
CA CYS A 182 -9.07 -11.84 -14.26
C CYS A 182 -8.22 -10.60 -14.58
N GLU A 183 -8.02 -10.29 -15.86
CA GLU A 183 -7.33 -9.07 -16.29
C GLU A 183 -8.15 -7.80 -16.01
N ALA A 184 -9.46 -7.83 -16.25
CA ALA A 184 -10.37 -6.76 -15.85
C ALA A 184 -10.40 -6.58 -14.31
N LEU A 185 -10.34 -7.68 -13.56
CA LEU A 185 -10.25 -7.63 -12.10
C LEU A 185 -8.95 -6.94 -11.64
N CYS A 186 -7.83 -7.13 -12.33
CA CYS A 186 -6.59 -6.37 -12.04
C CYS A 186 -6.79 -4.86 -12.16
N LEU A 187 -7.56 -4.39 -13.15
CA LEU A 187 -7.91 -2.97 -13.30
C LEU A 187 -8.80 -2.50 -12.15
N VAL A 188 -9.84 -3.27 -11.81
CA VAL A 188 -10.74 -2.97 -10.69
C VAL A 188 -9.96 -2.86 -9.37
N VAL A 189 -9.00 -3.76 -9.13
CA VAL A 189 -8.14 -3.72 -7.94
C VAL A 189 -7.27 -2.47 -7.92
N VAL A 190 -6.70 -2.04 -9.05
CA VAL A 190 -5.89 -0.82 -9.11
C VAL A 190 -6.74 0.41 -8.80
N VAL A 191 -7.86 0.57 -9.51
CA VAL A 191 -8.77 1.71 -9.32
C VAL A 191 -9.31 1.72 -7.90
N GLY A 192 -9.75 0.57 -7.39
CA GLY A 192 -10.21 0.42 -6.02
C GLY A 192 -9.15 0.79 -4.98
N ASN A 193 -7.89 0.40 -5.20
CA ASN A 193 -6.78 0.77 -4.30
C ASN A 193 -6.50 2.27 -4.27
N ILE A 194 -6.64 2.96 -5.42
CA ILE A 194 -6.47 4.42 -5.49
C ILE A 194 -7.55 5.11 -4.65
N TYR A 195 -8.82 4.80 -4.87
CA TYR A 195 -9.92 5.39 -4.10
C TYR A 195 -9.89 4.97 -2.61
N PHE A 196 -9.48 3.74 -2.32
CA PHE A 196 -9.32 3.29 -0.95
C PHE A 196 -8.23 4.08 -0.22
N THR A 197 -7.11 4.37 -0.90
CA THR A 197 -6.03 5.20 -0.35
C THR A 197 -6.49 6.64 -0.15
N ASP A 198 -7.25 7.20 -1.11
CA ASP A 198 -7.79 8.55 -1.01
C ASP A 198 -8.75 8.71 0.16
N HIS A 199 -9.71 7.78 0.29
CA HIS A 199 -10.62 7.77 1.42
C HIS A 199 -9.89 7.61 2.76
N PHE A 200 -8.87 6.74 2.80
CA PHE A 200 -8.05 6.51 4.00
C PHE A 200 -7.28 7.75 4.45
N LEU A 201 -6.83 8.60 3.52
CA LEU A 201 -6.07 9.83 3.79
C LEU A 201 -6.96 11.08 3.92
N GLY A 202 -8.29 10.94 3.89
CA GLY A 202 -9.22 12.05 4.09
C GLY A 202 -9.68 12.77 2.82
N GLY A 203 -9.54 12.15 1.64
CA GLY A 203 -10.13 12.63 0.38
C GLY A 203 -9.29 13.62 -0.42
N THR A 204 -8.04 13.82 -0.03
CA THR A 204 -7.12 14.80 -0.65
C THR A 204 -5.97 14.15 -1.42
N PHE A 205 -5.90 12.82 -1.46
CA PHE A 205 -4.78 12.11 -2.09
C PHE A 205 -4.81 12.19 -3.61
N LEU A 206 -6.00 12.25 -4.21
CA LEU A 206 -6.14 12.37 -5.67
C LEU A 206 -5.56 13.69 -6.21
N GLU A 207 -5.72 14.77 -5.46
CA GLU A 207 -5.24 16.11 -5.85
C GLU A 207 -3.74 16.26 -5.59
N TYR A 208 -3.24 15.63 -4.53
CA TYR A 208 -1.84 15.67 -4.09
C TYR A 208 -0.82 15.46 -5.21
N GLY A 209 -1.04 14.48 -6.08
CA GLY A 209 -0.10 14.17 -7.16
C GLY A 209 0.13 15.35 -8.11
N THR A 210 -0.94 16.07 -8.44
CA THR A 210 -0.85 17.26 -9.31
C THR A 210 -0.27 18.46 -8.57
N GLU A 211 -0.61 18.64 -7.29
CA GLU A 211 -0.05 19.72 -6.46
C GLU A 211 1.48 19.59 -6.32
N VAL A 212 1.99 18.37 -6.13
CA VAL A 212 3.44 18.12 -5.99
C VAL A 212 4.21 18.41 -7.28
N ILE A 213 3.61 18.13 -8.46
CA ILE A 213 4.26 18.40 -9.75
C ILE A 213 4.33 19.91 -10.00
N ASN A 214 3.31 20.66 -9.61
CA ASN A 214 3.24 22.11 -9.80
C ASN A 214 4.01 22.89 -8.72
N PHE A 215 4.33 22.27 -7.59
CA PHE A 215 5.00 22.90 -6.46
C PHE A 215 6.34 23.60 -6.77
N PRO A 216 7.24 23.06 -7.61
CA PRO A 216 8.50 23.73 -7.94
C PRO A 216 8.35 25.06 -8.68
N ASP A 217 7.24 25.22 -9.43
CA ASP A 217 6.99 26.39 -10.28
C ASP A 217 6.20 27.49 -9.56
N MET A 218 5.79 27.27 -8.31
CA MET A 218 5.06 28.26 -7.51
C MET A 218 5.97 29.35 -6.94
N ASP A 219 5.42 30.57 -6.82
CA ASP A 219 6.12 31.72 -6.25
C ASP A 219 6.62 31.41 -4.83
N PRO A 220 7.93 31.61 -4.55
CA PRO A 220 8.54 31.23 -3.27
C PRO A 220 7.89 31.87 -2.03
N GLU A 221 7.28 33.03 -2.17
CA GLU A 221 6.63 33.77 -1.08
C GLU A 221 5.27 33.18 -0.67
N THR A 222 4.53 32.60 -1.61
CA THR A 222 3.21 31.98 -1.38
C THR A 222 3.25 30.46 -1.40
N ARG A 223 4.44 29.87 -1.59
CA ARG A 223 4.60 28.44 -1.76
C ARG A 223 4.35 27.68 -0.45
N VAL A 224 3.18 27.05 -0.34
CA VAL A 224 2.85 26.10 0.72
C VAL A 224 3.15 24.68 0.24
N ASP A 225 3.88 23.90 1.04
CA ASP A 225 4.18 22.51 0.73
C ASP A 225 2.89 21.66 0.86
N PRO A 226 2.39 21.03 -0.22
CA PRO A 226 1.17 20.22 -0.18
C PRO A 226 1.28 19.05 0.80
N MET A 227 2.51 18.61 1.11
CA MET A 227 2.76 17.60 2.14
C MET A 227 2.28 18.06 3.52
N THR A 228 2.21 19.36 3.81
CA THR A 228 1.77 19.88 5.13
C THR A 228 0.29 19.66 5.40
N ARG A 229 -0.54 19.49 4.38
CA ARG A 229 -1.98 19.21 4.52
C ARG A 229 -2.21 17.73 4.84
N ILE A 230 -1.59 16.83 4.05
CA ILE A 230 -1.82 15.39 4.11
C ILE A 230 -0.90 14.69 5.09
N PHE A 231 0.40 14.99 5.04
CA PHE A 231 1.45 14.37 5.87
C PHE A 231 2.15 15.41 6.76
N PRO A 232 1.43 16.09 7.66
CA PRO A 232 2.00 17.16 8.48
C PRO A 232 3.11 16.63 9.38
N ARG A 233 4.27 17.30 9.37
CA ARG A 233 5.40 16.98 10.25
C ARG A 233 5.20 17.48 11.69
N VAL A 234 4.33 18.48 11.87
CA VAL A 234 4.00 19.10 13.15
C VAL A 234 2.49 19.21 13.24
N THR A 235 1.91 18.80 14.37
CA THR A 235 0.47 18.79 14.61
C THR A 235 0.17 19.16 16.06
N LYS A 236 -1.10 19.45 16.37
CA LYS A 236 -1.58 19.76 17.71
C LYS A 236 -2.15 18.52 18.39
N CYS A 237 -2.03 18.49 19.71
CA CYS A 237 -2.63 17.47 20.56
C CYS A 237 -3.17 18.15 21.82
N THR A 238 -4.39 17.79 22.21
CA THR A 238 -5.04 18.36 23.40
C THR A 238 -5.03 17.33 24.53
N PHE A 239 -4.17 17.54 25.52
CA PHE A 239 -4.14 16.72 26.73
C PHE A 239 -4.92 17.40 27.87
N ARG A 240 -6.04 16.82 28.29
CA ARG A 240 -6.87 17.34 29.39
C ARG A 240 -6.48 16.68 30.71
N MET A 241 -5.81 17.43 31.60
CA MET A 241 -5.30 16.93 32.89
C MET A 241 -6.39 16.53 33.90
N ARG A 242 -7.67 16.89 33.67
CA ARG A 242 -8.79 16.63 34.59
C ARG A 242 -8.98 15.13 34.92
N MET A 243 -8.54 14.23 34.03
CA MET A 243 -8.55 12.77 34.25
C MET A 243 -7.66 12.34 35.43
N LEU A 244 -6.54 13.03 35.69
CA LEU A 244 -5.65 12.76 36.83
C LEU A 244 -6.21 13.30 38.14
N LEU A 245 -6.87 14.47 38.11
CA LEU A 245 -7.45 15.09 39.31
C LEU A 245 -8.62 14.29 39.89
N SER A 246 -9.44 13.63 39.06
CA SER A 246 -10.51 12.73 39.52
C SER A 246 -9.97 11.43 40.12
N LEU A 247 -8.86 10.90 39.59
CA LEU A 247 -8.19 9.71 40.15
C LEU A 247 -7.41 10.06 41.43
N TRP A 248 -6.80 11.24 41.50
CA TRP A 248 -6.08 11.72 42.67
C TRP A 248 -7.01 12.09 43.83
N HIS A 249 -8.16 12.73 43.55
CA HIS A 249 -9.19 12.95 44.59
C HIS A 249 -9.91 11.66 45.02
N GLY A 250 -9.94 10.62 44.18
CA GLY A 250 -10.40 9.29 44.57
C GLY A 250 -9.43 8.62 45.56
N ALA A 251 -8.12 8.68 45.29
CA ALA A 251 -7.10 8.08 46.15
C ALA A 251 -6.91 8.79 47.50
N HIS A 252 -7.26 10.08 47.61
CA HIS A 252 -7.18 10.84 48.87
C HIS A 252 -8.46 10.80 49.72
N LYS A 253 -9.51 10.11 49.26
CA LYS A 253 -10.74 9.89 50.02
C LYS A 253 -10.75 8.60 50.85
N ASP A 254 -9.77 7.73 50.62
CA ASP A 254 -9.62 6.42 51.26
C ASP A 254 -8.45 6.36 52.26
N ASN A 255 -7.95 7.52 52.72
CA ASN A 255 -6.94 7.66 53.79
C ASN A 255 -7.33 8.83 54.71
#